data_AF-A0A9D6ZY42-F1
#
_entry.id   AF-A0A9D6ZY42-F1
#
_cell.length_a   1.000
_cell.length_b   1.000
_cell.length_c   1.000
_cell.angle_alpha   90.00
_cell.angle_beta   90.00
_cell.angle_gamma   90.00
#
_symmetry.space_group_name_H-M   'P 1'
#
loop_
_entity.id
_entity.type
_entity.pdbx_description
1 polymer ?
#
loop_
_entity_poly.entity_id
_entity_poly.type
_entity_poly.pdbx_seq_one_letter_code
_entity_poly.pdbx_strand_id
1 'polypeptide(L)' 'MVRTQIELSEAQARALKSLAAAQKKKPADLIRQAVDQMLRARGALDRAERKRRALAAAGRFHSGLPDLSTEHDRY' A
#
# COMPACT_ATOMS: atom_id res chain seq x y z
N MET A 1 9.30 -5.17 -14.56
CA MET A 1 9.82 -5.49 -13.21
C MET A 1 11.29 -5.09 -13.15
N VAL A 2 11.77 -4.61 -12.01
CA VAL A 2 13.19 -4.29 -11.79
C VAL A 2 13.86 -5.50 -11.12
N ARG A 3 15.04 -5.92 -11.61
CA ARG A 3 15.79 -7.04 -11.01
C ARG A 3 16.49 -6.53 -9.74
N THR A 4 16.18 -7.18 -8.62
CA THR A 4 16.82 -6.90 -7.33
C THR A 4 17.41 -8.20 -6.78
N GLN A 5 18.66 -8.16 -6.33
CA GLN A 5 19.30 -9.27 -5.61
C GLN A 5 19.13 -9.03 -4.11
N ILE A 6 18.64 -10.04 -3.41
CA ILE A 6 18.49 -10.04 -1.95
C ILE A 6 19.09 -11.33 -1.40
N GLU A 7 19.67 -11.26 -0.23
CA GLU A 7 20.16 -12.43 0.48
C GLU A 7 19.11 -12.90 1.49
N LEU A 8 18.94 -14.21 1.59
CA LEU A 8 18.08 -14.85 2.56
C LEU A 8 18.96 -15.80 3.39
N SER A 9 18.67 -15.89 4.68
CA SER A 9 19.22 -16.99 5.48
C SER A 9 18.78 -18.33 4.90
N GLU A 10 19.58 -19.38 5.12
CA GLU A 10 19.21 -20.70 4.64
C GLU A 10 17.85 -21.17 5.18
N ALA A 11 17.52 -20.83 6.42
CA ALA A 11 16.24 -21.16 7.03
C ALA A 11 15.08 -20.50 6.29
N GLN A 12 15.20 -19.22 5.94
CA GLN A 12 14.20 -18.50 5.13
C GLN A 12 14.09 -19.10 3.73
N ALA A 13 15.20 -19.44 3.09
CA ALA A 13 15.19 -20.06 1.76
C ALA A 13 14.50 -21.44 1.76
N ARG A 14 14.76 -22.26 2.79
CA ARG A 14 14.09 -23.56 2.98
C ARG A 14 12.59 -23.39 3.21
N ALA A 15 12.20 -22.51 4.13
CA ALA A 15 10.79 -22.24 4.44
C ALA A 15 10.03 -21.72 3.22
N LEU A 16 10.63 -20.79 2.46
CA LEU A 16 10.03 -20.25 1.24
C LEU A 16 9.82 -21.33 0.16
N LYS A 17 10.79 -22.23 -0.03
CA LYS A 17 10.67 -23.34 -0.99
C LYS A 17 9.55 -24.29 -0.59
N SER A 18 9.46 -24.67 0.68
CA SER A 18 8.39 -25.53 1.19
C SER A 18 7.02 -24.90 1.02
N LEU A 19 6.89 -23.60 1.33
CA LEU A 19 5.63 -22.86 1.16
C LEU A 19 5.23 -22.74 -0.31
N ALA A 20 6.19 -22.49 -1.19
CA ALA A 20 5.97 -22.42 -2.64
C ALA A 20 5.46 -23.76 -3.19
N ALA A 21 6.07 -24.88 -2.77
CA ALA A 21 5.66 -26.22 -3.15
C ALA A 21 4.24 -26.54 -2.66
N ALA A 22 3.94 -26.26 -1.39
CA ALA A 22 2.62 -26.48 -0.81
C ALA A 22 1.52 -25.68 -1.54
N GLN A 23 1.83 -24.46 -1.98
CA GLN A 23 0.88 -23.60 -2.70
C GLN A 23 0.91 -23.76 -4.24
N LYS A 24 1.75 -24.65 -4.78
CA LYS A 24 1.98 -24.79 -6.23
C LYS A 24 2.30 -23.45 -6.93
N LYS A 25 3.07 -22.58 -6.26
CA LYS A 25 3.47 -21.25 -6.74
C LYS A 25 4.98 -21.18 -6.91
N LYS A 26 5.48 -20.21 -7.68
CA LYS A 26 6.93 -19.95 -7.74
C LYS A 26 7.37 -19.16 -6.50
N PRO A 27 8.58 -19.40 -5.96
CA PRO A 27 9.10 -18.63 -4.83
C PRO A 27 9.07 -17.11 -5.06
N ALA A 28 9.33 -16.68 -6.31
CA ALA A 28 9.27 -15.27 -6.68
C ALA A 28 7.86 -14.66 -6.57
N ASP A 29 6.79 -15.43 -6.79
CA ASP A 29 5.42 -14.96 -6.62
C ASP A 29 5.11 -14.70 -5.14
N LEU A 30 5.56 -15.60 -4.27
CA LEU A 30 5.39 -15.45 -2.82
C LEU A 30 6.17 -14.25 -2.27
N ILE A 31 7.41 -14.04 -2.72
CA ILE A 31 8.21 -12.86 -2.34
C ILE A 31 7.47 -11.59 -2.74
N ARG A 32 6.98 -11.50 -3.98
CA ARG A 32 6.21 -10.34 -4.45
C ARG A 32 4.95 -10.13 -3.63
N GLN A 33 4.17 -11.19 -3.38
CA GLN A 33 2.96 -11.11 -2.58
C GLN A 33 3.25 -10.58 -1.17
N ALA A 34 4.33 -11.06 -0.54
CA ALA A 34 4.74 -10.60 0.79
C ALA A 34 5.16 -9.13 0.78
N VAL A 35 5.95 -8.70 -0.23
CA VAL A 35 6.35 -7.29 -0.39
C VAL A 35 5.12 -6.40 -0.60
N ASP A 36 4.20 -6.79 -1.47
CA ASP A 36 2.97 -6.03 -1.71
C ASP A 36 2.10 -5.92 -0.45
N GLN A 37 1.95 -7.01 0.30
CA GLN A 37 1.22 -7.01 1.57
C GLN A 37 1.87 -6.09 2.59
N MET A 38 3.20 -6.14 2.72
CA MET A 38 3.94 -5.26 3.62
C MET A 38 3.79 -3.78 3.23
N LEU A 39 3.90 -3.45 1.93
CA LEU A 39 3.76 -2.08 1.43
C LEU A 39 2.33 -1.54 1.58
N ARG A 40 1.31 -2.41 1.42
CA ARG A 40 -0.08 -2.07 1.72
C ARG A 40 -0.28 -1.82 3.21
N ALA A 41 0.21 -2.71 4.07
CA ALA A 41 0.08 -2.59 5.52
C ALA A 41 0.76 -1.32 6.08
N ARG A 42 1.90 -0.92 5.50
CA ARG A 42 2.60 0.33 5.87
C ARG A 42 1.99 1.59 5.24
N GLY A 43 0.90 1.48 4.50
CA GLY A 43 0.25 2.60 3.83
C GLY A 43 1.08 3.26 2.73
N ALA A 44 2.18 2.61 2.29
CA ALA A 44 3.04 3.16 1.23
C ALA A 44 2.34 3.12 -0.13
N LEU A 45 1.60 2.05 -0.42
CA LEU A 45 0.70 1.98 -1.59
C LEU A 45 -0.57 2.81 -1.39
N ASP A 46 -1.02 2.95 -0.15
CA ASP A 46 -2.21 3.74 0.21
C ASP A 46 -1.97 5.24 0.12
N ARG A 47 -0.75 5.76 0.36
CA ARG A 47 -0.50 7.21 0.33
C ARG A 47 -0.80 7.84 -1.03
N ALA A 48 -0.42 7.18 -2.13
CA ALA A 48 -0.71 7.67 -3.47
C ALA A 48 -2.21 7.63 -3.76
N GLU A 49 -2.90 6.57 -3.34
CA GLU A 49 -4.34 6.42 -3.49
C GLU A 49 -5.14 7.40 -2.61
N ARG A 50 -4.75 7.59 -1.35
CA ARG A 50 -5.28 8.64 -0.47
C ARG A 50 -5.09 10.02 -1.06
N LYS A 51 -3.91 10.31 -1.61
CA LYS A 51 -3.65 11.59 -2.29
C LYS A 51 -4.59 11.76 -3.49
N ARG A 52 -4.75 10.73 -4.32
CA ARG A 52 -5.68 10.72 -5.45
C ARG A 52 -7.12 10.98 -5.00
N ARG A 53 -7.59 10.29 -3.95
CA ARG A 53 -8.93 10.45 -3.38
C ARG A 53 -9.15 11.85 -2.78
N ALA A 54 -8.17 12.39 -2.05
CA ALA A 54 -8.24 13.73 -1.48
C ALA A 54 -8.33 14.80 -2.57
N LEU A 55 -7.52 14.68 -3.63
CA LEU A 55 -7.60 15.58 -4.79
C LEU A 55 -8.95 15.45 -5.52
N ALA A 56 -9.46 14.24 -5.68
CA ALA A 56 -10.76 14.02 -6.29
C ALA A 56 -11.91 14.56 -5.42
N ALA A 57 -11.76 14.63 -4.10
CA ALA A 57 -12.75 15.19 -3.18
C ALA A 57 -12.74 16.72 -3.13
N ALA A 58 -11.57 17.34 -3.35
CA ALA A 58 -11.41 18.79 -3.33
C ALA A 58 -12.31 19.46 -4.38
N GLY A 59 -13.12 20.44 -3.96
CA GLY A 59 -14.02 21.19 -4.84
C GLY A 59 -15.34 20.49 -5.19
N ARG A 60 -15.58 19.25 -4.75
CA ARG A 60 -16.87 18.56 -4.97
C ARG A 60 -18.01 19.05 -4.08
N PHE A 61 -17.68 19.75 -3.00
CA PHE A 61 -18.65 20.18 -1.98
C PHE A 61 -18.47 21.67 -1.73
N HIS A 62 -19.58 22.37 -1.59
CA HIS A 62 -19.64 23.80 -1.30
C HIS A 62 -20.61 24.03 -0.15
N SER A 63 -20.19 24.73 0.88
CA SER A 63 -21.02 25.03 2.05
C SER A 63 -22.01 26.18 1.82
N GLY A 64 -21.81 26.98 0.78
CA GLY A 64 -22.56 28.23 0.56
C GLY A 64 -22.16 29.37 1.50
N LEU A 65 -21.26 29.10 2.45
CA LEU A 65 -20.77 30.07 3.43
C LEU A 65 -19.34 30.49 3.06
N PRO A 66 -19.11 31.79 2.76
CA PRO A 66 -17.81 32.28 2.30
C PRO A 66 -16.75 32.30 3.40
N ASP A 67 -17.17 32.31 4.67
CA ASP A 67 -16.29 32.39 5.85
C ASP A 67 -16.14 31.07 6.61
N LEU A 68 -16.77 29.99 6.15
CA LEU A 68 -16.80 28.73 6.89
C LEU A 68 -15.40 28.16 7.19
N SER A 69 -14.44 28.33 6.27
CA SER A 69 -13.06 27.89 6.51
C SER A 69 -12.36 28.64 7.64
N THR A 70 -12.79 29.89 7.90
CA THR A 70 -12.17 30.79 8.89
C THR A 70 -12.92 30.72 10.22
N GLU A 71 -14.25 30.69 10.17
CA GLU A 71 -15.17 30.76 11.31
C GLU A 71 -15.80 29.39 11.63
N HIS A 72 -15.10 28.29 11.34
CA HIS A 72 -15.62 26.93 11.47
C HIS A 72 -16.19 26.59 12.85
N ASP A 73 -15.62 27.12 13.94
CA ASP A 73 -16.10 26.88 15.32
C ASP A 73 -17.44 27.58 15.63
N ARG A 74 -17.86 28.54 14.80
CA ARG A 74 -19.09 29.33 14.99
C ARG A 74 -20.34 28.63 14.43
N TYR A 75 -20.17 27.60 13.60
CA TYR A 75 -21.23 26.90 12.88
C TYR A 75 -21.26 25.41 13.25
#